data_AF-A0AB74J3L9-F1
#
_entry.id   AF-A0AB74J3L9-F1
#
_cell.length_a   1.000
_cell.length_b   1.000
_cell.length_c   1.000
_cell.angle_alpha   90.00
_cell.angle_beta   90.00
_cell.angle_gamma   90.00
#
_symmetry.space_group_name_H-M   'P 1'
#
loop_
_entity.id
_entity.type
_entity.pdbx_description
1 polymer ?
#
loop_
_entity_poly.entity_id
_entity_poly.type
_entity_poly.pdbx_seq_one_letter_code
_entity_poly.pdbx_strand_id
1 'polypeptide(L)'
;MLRQNPGMGEDFEKKYQARCKAQGPHGLRWDWTEPELQNFLKEYLLRFSSDLDVAVFVDAIDECGEDSALTLLEFLHDISNHPVMPKGATLKVCVSSRHYPVIRSDIRYVVNVDDHNMADIETYVSHKLQFIRQEREKYNSLVSAIVLKASNIFQWTVLIVSKVTRLLARKHSLRSILQDLEETPQELYLLYRQIVQTRMESSTFKQHDKDIFRYLFQWVSLAKRPLTVNELWTAIFITSSDQRGRQQMLDRQLDHDTDWQDVIQHVSCDLVSVNEVSRCYADVPEHSFDFRDSKKQKTEKLVQFIHHSVQEYFVSGGGIVDLKVFGSEKATRAAELDLVKICYDYLLSHPPTAPFFEYSLDYMFMHAKGAGDGQSRQDCLLRVLEWPQDNCVARIWKNAACLPAGPAHRVWEERRAIYKSKSLLHVAAAYDVPGLVGSILESSPMSSINSVASGKSALHLAAQFGIPVW
;
A
#
# COMPACT_ATOMS: atom_id res chain seq x y z
N MET A 1 -9.60 6.11 24.14
CA MET A 1 -9.69 5.15 25.25
C MET A 1 -8.36 4.91 25.95
N LEU A 2 -7.37 4.21 25.35
CA LEU A 2 -6.10 3.90 26.03
C LEU A 2 -5.25 5.12 26.46
N ARG A 3 -5.29 6.24 25.72
CA ARG A 3 -4.65 7.50 26.16
C ARG A 3 -5.28 8.10 27.42
N GLN A 4 -6.58 7.88 27.62
CA GLN A 4 -7.34 8.40 28.77
C GLN A 4 -7.27 7.44 29.97
N ASN A 5 -7.02 6.15 29.74
CA ASN A 5 -6.84 5.15 30.79
C ASN A 5 -5.71 4.17 30.45
N PRO A 6 -4.43 4.56 30.66
CA PRO A 6 -3.27 3.78 30.23
C PRO A 6 -3.16 2.41 30.90
N GLY A 7 -3.60 2.30 32.17
CA GLY A 7 -3.55 1.06 32.94
C GLY A 7 -4.42 -0.07 32.37
N MET A 8 -5.38 0.25 31.49
CA MET A 8 -6.21 -0.76 30.83
C MET A 8 -5.50 -1.52 29.72
N GLY A 9 -4.44 -0.98 29.10
CA GLY A 9 -3.70 -1.67 28.02
C GLY A 9 -2.50 -2.48 28.50
N GLU A 10 -2.22 -2.48 29.80
CA GLU A 10 -1.00 -3.09 30.36
C GLU A 10 -0.94 -4.60 30.17
N ASP A 11 -2.06 -5.30 30.19
CA ASP A 11 -2.15 -6.74 30.02
C ASP A 11 -1.86 -7.15 28.56
N PHE A 12 -2.39 -6.41 27.57
CA PHE A 12 -2.02 -6.58 26.17
C PHE A 12 -0.52 -6.32 25.97
N GLU A 13 0.00 -5.22 26.51
CA GLU A 13 1.43 -4.87 26.42
C GLU A 13 2.31 -5.94 27.08
N LYS A 14 1.95 -6.43 28.28
CA LYS A 14 2.67 -7.51 28.96
C LYS A 14 2.67 -8.80 28.13
N LYS A 15 1.54 -9.16 27.52
CA LYS A 15 1.44 -10.35 26.65
C LYS A 15 2.27 -10.18 25.37
N TYR A 16 2.24 -8.99 24.76
CA TYR A 16 3.08 -8.64 23.61
C TYR A 16 4.58 -8.77 23.96
N GLN A 17 5.03 -8.13 25.03
CA GLN A 17 6.43 -8.18 25.46
C GLN A 17 6.88 -9.61 25.83
N ALA A 18 6.01 -10.39 26.49
CA ALA A 18 6.32 -11.78 26.82
C ALA A 18 6.50 -12.64 25.55
N ARG A 19 5.65 -12.46 24.54
CA ARG A 19 5.81 -13.14 23.24
C ARG A 19 7.06 -12.69 22.50
N CYS A 20 7.36 -11.39 22.47
CA CYS A 20 8.59 -10.88 21.90
C CYS A 20 9.84 -11.53 22.53
N LYS A 21 9.85 -11.70 23.85
CA LYS A 21 10.95 -12.38 24.57
C LYS A 21 11.04 -13.87 24.28
N ALA A 22 9.89 -14.55 24.15
CA ALA A 22 9.85 -16.01 24.00
C ALA A 22 10.04 -16.48 22.55
N GLN A 23 9.50 -15.75 21.59
CA GLN A 23 9.39 -16.18 20.19
C GLN A 23 10.19 -15.29 19.23
N GLY A 24 10.66 -14.11 19.68
CA GLY A 24 11.32 -13.12 18.84
C GLY A 24 10.34 -12.04 18.34
N PRO A 25 10.75 -11.19 17.39
CA PRO A 25 9.99 -10.01 16.98
C PRO A 25 8.65 -10.35 16.30
N HIS A 26 7.61 -9.59 16.66
CA HIS A 26 6.29 -9.60 16.02
C HIS A 26 6.38 -9.27 14.52
N GLY A 27 5.50 -9.88 13.72
CA GLY A 27 5.47 -9.70 12.26
C GLY A 27 6.61 -10.41 11.52
N LEU A 28 7.49 -11.10 12.24
CA LEU A 28 8.54 -11.97 11.68
C LEU A 28 8.43 -13.40 12.19
N ARG A 29 8.29 -13.57 13.51
CA ARG A 29 8.32 -14.90 14.16
C ARG A 29 6.96 -15.42 14.57
N TRP A 30 6.04 -14.49 14.80
CA TRP A 30 4.69 -14.77 15.26
C TRP A 30 3.81 -13.59 14.92
N ASP A 31 2.52 -13.86 14.84
CA ASP A 31 1.48 -12.84 14.75
C ASP A 31 0.33 -13.18 15.71
N TRP A 32 -0.55 -12.22 15.94
CA TRP A 32 -1.78 -12.45 16.67
C TRP A 32 -2.76 -13.24 15.81
N THR A 33 -3.47 -14.18 16.42
CA THR A 33 -4.60 -14.80 15.73
C THR A 33 -5.82 -13.89 15.85
N GLU A 34 -6.70 -13.94 14.85
CA GLU A 34 -7.95 -13.16 14.88
C GLU A 34 -8.78 -13.42 16.15
N PRO A 35 -9.00 -14.67 16.62
CA PRO A 35 -9.72 -14.92 17.88
C PRO A 35 -9.06 -14.29 19.10
N GLU A 36 -7.73 -14.19 19.13
CA GLU A 36 -7.02 -13.53 20.24
C GLU A 36 -7.31 -12.03 20.26
N LEU A 37 -7.28 -11.38 19.10
CA LEU A 37 -7.57 -9.95 18.98
C LEU A 37 -9.05 -9.65 19.27
N GLN A 38 -9.96 -10.49 18.78
CA GLN A 38 -11.40 -10.40 19.08
C GLN A 38 -11.65 -10.51 20.59
N ASN A 39 -11.00 -11.46 21.27
CA ASN A 39 -11.15 -11.59 22.73
C ASN A 39 -10.66 -10.35 23.49
N PHE A 40 -9.49 -9.82 23.12
CA PHE A 40 -9.00 -8.57 23.71
C PHE A 40 -9.96 -7.40 23.48
N LEU A 41 -10.41 -7.21 22.23
CA LEU A 41 -11.34 -6.14 21.89
C LEU A 41 -12.66 -6.26 22.66
N LYS A 42 -13.21 -7.46 22.75
CA LYS A 42 -14.41 -7.75 23.54
C LYS A 42 -14.22 -7.39 25.01
N GLU A 43 -13.17 -7.90 25.65
CA GLU A 43 -12.89 -7.64 27.06
C GLU A 43 -12.73 -6.15 27.33
N TYR A 44 -12.02 -5.43 26.47
CA TYR A 44 -11.84 -4.00 26.62
C TYR A 44 -13.12 -3.21 26.42
N LEU A 45 -13.90 -3.48 25.38
CA LEU A 45 -15.16 -2.76 25.14
C LEU A 45 -16.14 -2.97 26.31
N LEU A 46 -16.27 -4.20 26.82
CA LEU A 46 -17.11 -4.47 28.00
C LEU A 46 -16.62 -3.71 29.24
N ARG A 47 -15.32 -3.70 29.47
CA ARG A 47 -14.72 -2.98 30.61
C ARG A 47 -14.86 -1.46 30.48
N PHE A 48 -14.66 -0.89 29.30
CA PHE A 48 -14.82 0.55 29.07
C PHE A 48 -16.26 0.99 29.16
N SER A 49 -17.18 0.21 28.58
CA SER A 49 -18.61 0.46 28.68
C SER A 49 -19.16 0.34 30.10
N SER A 50 -18.36 -0.12 31.05
CA SER A 50 -18.74 -0.14 32.47
C SER A 50 -18.76 1.25 33.10
N ASP A 51 -17.83 2.11 32.68
CA ASP A 51 -17.60 3.43 33.28
C ASP A 51 -17.87 4.58 32.29
N LEU A 52 -17.98 4.30 30.99
CA LEU A 52 -18.04 5.29 29.92
C LEU A 52 -19.09 4.95 28.87
N ASP A 53 -19.69 5.98 28.25
CA ASP A 53 -20.41 5.83 27.00
C ASP A 53 -19.42 5.64 25.86
N VAL A 54 -19.40 4.44 25.28
CA VAL A 54 -18.48 4.08 24.19
C VAL A 54 -19.22 4.06 22.87
N ALA A 55 -18.66 4.76 21.88
CA ALA A 55 -19.07 4.68 20.49
C ALA A 55 -17.92 4.11 19.63
N VAL A 56 -18.23 3.10 18.82
CA VAL A 56 -17.33 2.48 17.87
C VAL A 56 -17.77 2.90 16.47
N PHE A 57 -16.85 3.51 15.73
CA PHE A 57 -17.03 3.84 14.32
C PHE A 57 -16.15 2.89 13.51
N VAL A 58 -16.77 2.06 12.68
CA VAL A 58 -16.09 1.18 11.73
C VAL A 58 -16.23 1.81 10.37
N ASP A 59 -15.11 2.26 9.81
CA ASP A 59 -15.11 2.86 8.48
C ASP A 59 -14.94 1.77 7.41
N ALA A 60 -15.73 1.87 6.34
CA ALA A 60 -15.68 1.06 5.13
C ALA A 60 -15.63 -0.46 5.40
N ILE A 61 -16.62 -0.97 6.14
CA ILE A 61 -16.62 -2.37 6.57
C ILE A 61 -16.64 -3.39 5.40
N ASP A 62 -17.14 -3.01 4.23
CA ASP A 62 -17.10 -3.85 3.02
C ASP A 62 -15.69 -4.15 2.51
N GLU A 63 -14.68 -3.37 2.91
CA GLU A 63 -13.30 -3.55 2.45
C GLU A 63 -12.62 -4.81 3.03
N CYS A 64 -13.17 -5.40 4.09
CA CYS A 64 -12.66 -6.67 4.65
C CYS A 64 -13.23 -7.92 3.96
N GLY A 65 -14.11 -7.75 2.96
CA GLY A 65 -14.82 -8.83 2.28
C GLY A 65 -16.16 -9.17 2.93
N GLU A 66 -17.09 -9.71 2.15
CA GLU A 66 -18.48 -9.94 2.56
C GLU A 66 -18.60 -10.79 3.84
N ASP A 67 -17.98 -11.97 3.85
CA ASP A 67 -18.04 -12.90 5.00
C ASP A 67 -17.41 -12.30 6.27
N SER A 68 -16.26 -11.64 6.11
CA SER A 68 -15.57 -10.96 7.22
C SER A 68 -16.40 -9.80 7.77
N ALA A 69 -17.05 -9.03 6.90
CA ALA A 69 -17.89 -7.90 7.29
C ALA A 69 -19.10 -8.37 8.09
N LEU A 70 -19.76 -9.44 7.64
CA LEU A 70 -20.87 -10.07 8.36
C LEU A 70 -20.43 -10.60 9.72
N THR A 71 -19.32 -11.35 9.76
CA THR A 71 -18.75 -11.89 11.01
C THR A 71 -18.40 -10.78 12.00
N LEU A 72 -17.80 -9.68 11.53
CA LEU A 72 -17.45 -8.53 12.38
C LEU A 72 -18.69 -7.82 12.93
N LEU A 73 -19.76 -7.70 12.15
CA LEU A 73 -21.00 -7.10 12.60
C LEU A 73 -21.71 -7.95 13.64
N GLU A 74 -21.79 -9.26 13.42
CA GLU A 74 -22.31 -10.21 14.40
C GLU A 74 -21.51 -10.12 15.71
N PHE A 75 -20.18 -10.12 15.62
CA PHE A 75 -19.31 -9.96 16.78
C PHE A 75 -19.56 -8.64 17.54
N LEU A 76 -19.69 -7.50 16.85
CA LEU A 76 -19.96 -6.21 17.50
C LEU A 76 -21.38 -6.14 18.08
N HIS A 77 -22.36 -6.74 17.40
CA HIS A 77 -23.73 -6.87 17.86
C HIS A 77 -23.81 -7.69 19.16
N ASP A 78 -23.10 -8.81 19.21
CA ASP A 78 -23.02 -9.68 20.39
C ASP A 78 -22.40 -8.97 21.60
N ILE A 79 -21.41 -8.10 21.38
CA ILE A 79 -20.84 -7.29 22.46
C ILE A 79 -21.86 -6.26 22.95
N SER A 80 -22.56 -5.57 22.03
CA SER A 80 -23.54 -4.55 22.39
C SER A 80 -24.71 -5.12 23.23
N ASN A 81 -25.07 -6.38 22.98
CA ASN A 81 -26.13 -7.09 23.71
C ASN A 81 -25.61 -8.04 24.80
N HIS A 82 -24.33 -7.95 25.17
CA HIS A 82 -23.72 -8.91 26.08
C HIS A 82 -24.34 -8.84 27.49
N PRO A 83 -24.67 -9.98 28.15
CA PRO A 83 -25.37 -9.97 29.44
C PRO A 83 -24.63 -9.26 30.60
N VAL A 84 -23.31 -9.18 30.49
CA VAL A 84 -22.43 -8.54 31.49
C VAL A 84 -22.44 -7.00 31.36
N MET A 85 -23.01 -6.46 30.27
CA MET A 85 -23.15 -5.01 30.11
C MET A 85 -23.96 -4.41 31.26
N PRO A 86 -23.44 -3.36 31.95
CA PRO A 86 -24.18 -2.76 33.06
C PRO A 86 -25.52 -2.19 32.63
N LYS A 87 -26.51 -2.27 33.52
CA LYS A 87 -27.85 -1.71 33.27
C LYS A 87 -27.74 -0.21 32.99
N GLY A 88 -28.09 0.20 31.77
CA GLY A 88 -28.03 1.59 31.31
C GLY A 88 -26.78 1.95 30.52
N ALA A 89 -25.75 1.10 30.48
CA ALA A 89 -24.62 1.26 29.58
C ALA A 89 -25.02 0.88 28.15
N THR A 90 -24.56 1.65 27.15
CA THR A 90 -24.81 1.34 25.74
C THR A 90 -23.50 1.41 24.95
N LEU A 91 -23.13 0.30 24.31
CA LEU A 91 -22.12 0.31 23.25
C LEU A 91 -22.79 0.72 21.95
N LYS A 92 -22.49 1.92 21.47
CA LYS A 92 -23.02 2.44 20.20
C LYS A 92 -22.09 2.02 19.07
N VAL A 93 -22.61 1.37 18.04
CA VAL A 93 -21.84 0.97 16.87
C VAL A 93 -22.40 1.70 15.66
N CYS A 94 -21.52 2.37 14.92
CA CYS A 94 -21.81 3.01 13.66
C CYS A 94 -20.85 2.44 12.62
N VAL A 95 -21.38 1.96 11.51
CA VAL A 95 -20.58 1.40 10.41
C VAL A 95 -20.88 2.17 9.14
N SER A 96 -19.85 2.46 8.34
CA SER A 96 -20.02 2.91 6.97
C SER A 96 -19.77 1.74 6.02
N SER A 97 -20.54 1.67 4.93
CA SER A 97 -20.35 0.68 3.89
C SER A 97 -20.86 1.18 2.55
N ARG A 98 -20.36 0.61 1.45
CA ARG A 98 -20.98 0.72 0.13
C ARG A 98 -22.30 -0.06 0.07
N HIS A 99 -23.11 0.24 -0.94
CA HIS A 99 -24.36 -0.49 -1.21
C HIS A 99 -24.15 -1.97 -1.59
N TYR A 100 -22.92 -2.37 -1.92
CA TYR A 100 -22.55 -3.73 -2.29
C TYR A 100 -21.20 -4.12 -1.66
N PRO A 101 -21.08 -5.32 -1.06
CA PRO A 101 -22.13 -6.34 -0.87
C PRO A 101 -23.24 -5.86 0.08
N VAL A 102 -24.46 -6.36 -0.10
CA VAL A 102 -25.58 -5.97 0.78
C VAL A 102 -25.37 -6.64 2.12
N ILE A 103 -24.83 -5.90 3.07
CA ILE A 103 -24.66 -6.36 4.44
C ILE A 103 -26.04 -6.40 5.10
N ARG A 104 -26.70 -7.55 5.02
CA ARG A 104 -27.99 -7.78 5.67
C ARG A 104 -27.79 -8.17 7.13
N SER A 105 -27.44 -7.19 7.96
CA SER A 105 -27.66 -7.30 9.40
C SER A 105 -28.94 -6.57 9.79
N ASP A 106 -29.43 -6.86 10.99
CA ASP A 106 -30.57 -6.28 11.70
C ASP A 106 -30.38 -4.80 12.09
N ILE A 107 -29.71 -4.03 11.22
CA ILE A 107 -29.39 -2.62 11.41
C ILE A 107 -30.68 -1.81 11.51
N ARG A 108 -30.89 -1.21 12.69
CA ARG A 108 -32.09 -0.42 12.98
C ARG A 108 -32.12 0.93 12.26
N TYR A 109 -30.97 1.53 11.98
CA TYR A 109 -30.85 2.87 11.42
C TYR A 109 -29.86 2.87 10.26
N VAL A 110 -30.32 3.32 9.09
CA VAL A 110 -29.50 3.44 7.87
C VAL A 110 -29.58 4.88 7.38
N VAL A 111 -28.41 5.46 7.07
CA VAL A 111 -28.29 6.77 6.44
C VAL A 111 -27.66 6.58 5.07
N ASN A 112 -28.42 6.79 4.00
CA ASN A 112 -27.91 6.76 2.64
C ASN A 112 -27.27 8.12 2.32
N VAL A 113 -25.94 8.19 2.40
CA VAL A 113 -25.21 9.45 2.17
C VAL A 113 -25.36 9.92 0.72
N ASP A 114 -25.45 9.00 -0.24
CA ASP A 114 -25.55 9.30 -1.67
C ASP A 114 -26.80 10.12 -2.03
N ASP A 115 -27.90 9.99 -1.26
CA ASP A 115 -29.14 10.74 -1.46
C ASP A 115 -29.01 12.23 -1.10
N HIS A 116 -27.91 12.62 -0.43
CA HIS A 116 -27.71 13.95 0.13
C HIS A 116 -26.50 14.71 -0.44
N ASN A 117 -25.71 14.09 -1.33
CA ASN A 117 -24.47 14.68 -1.83
C ASN A 117 -24.67 15.86 -2.80
N MET A 118 -25.82 15.97 -3.47
CA MET A 118 -26.00 16.91 -4.60
C MET A 118 -25.71 18.38 -4.23
N ALA A 119 -26.22 18.85 -3.10
CA ALA A 119 -26.05 20.25 -2.67
C ALA A 119 -24.59 20.57 -2.32
N ASP A 120 -23.89 19.61 -1.70
CA ASP A 120 -22.48 19.75 -1.35
C ASP A 120 -21.59 19.68 -2.61
N ILE A 121 -21.94 18.86 -3.59
CA ILE A 121 -21.29 18.81 -4.91
C ILE A 121 -21.43 20.15 -5.61
N GLU A 122 -22.64 20.73 -5.68
CA GLU A 122 -22.86 22.04 -6.31
C GLU A 122 -22.05 23.13 -5.62
N THR A 123 -22.01 23.11 -4.28
CA THR A 123 -21.22 24.04 -3.47
C THR A 123 -19.73 23.88 -3.76
N TYR A 124 -19.23 22.65 -3.80
CA TYR A 124 -17.84 22.33 -4.10
C TYR A 124 -17.43 22.82 -5.50
N VAL A 125 -18.20 22.47 -6.53
CA VAL A 125 -17.92 22.83 -7.93
C VAL A 125 -17.93 24.36 -8.10
N SER A 126 -18.96 25.02 -7.55
CA SER A 126 -19.10 26.48 -7.59
C SER A 126 -17.90 27.17 -6.94
N HIS A 127 -17.47 26.70 -5.77
CA HIS A 127 -16.32 27.24 -5.07
C HIS A 127 -15.01 27.00 -5.83
N LYS A 128 -14.79 25.80 -6.37
CA LYS A 128 -13.56 25.49 -7.12
C LYS A 128 -13.45 26.25 -8.44
N LEU A 129 -14.57 26.55 -9.11
CA LEU A 129 -14.59 27.31 -10.37
C LEU A 129 -14.76 28.83 -10.16
N GLN A 130 -14.72 29.33 -8.92
CA GLN A 130 -14.96 30.74 -8.62
C GLN A 130 -14.01 31.72 -9.34
N PHE A 131 -12.82 31.25 -9.72
CA PHE A 131 -11.82 32.06 -10.42
C PHE A 131 -12.25 32.51 -11.82
N ILE A 132 -13.21 31.81 -12.46
CA ILE A 132 -13.82 32.22 -13.74
C ILE A 132 -15.21 32.85 -13.57
N ARG A 133 -15.65 33.15 -12.34
CA ARG A 133 -17.01 33.63 -12.05
C ARG A 133 -17.40 34.91 -12.80
N GLN A 134 -16.42 35.72 -13.21
CA GLN A 134 -16.66 36.92 -14.02
C GLN A 134 -17.08 36.58 -15.47
N GLU A 135 -16.67 35.43 -16.01
CA GLU A 135 -17.14 34.89 -17.29
C GLU A 135 -18.48 34.14 -17.08
N ARG A 136 -19.56 34.86 -16.73
CA ARG A 136 -20.82 34.27 -16.24
C ARG A 136 -21.37 33.11 -17.06
N GLU A 137 -21.43 33.24 -18.38
CA GLU A 137 -21.95 32.19 -19.27
C GLU A 137 -21.12 30.90 -19.18
N LYS A 138 -19.79 31.06 -19.21
CA LYS A 138 -18.82 29.96 -19.12
C LYS A 138 -18.85 29.30 -17.75
N TYR A 139 -18.87 30.10 -16.68
CA TYR A 139 -18.98 29.61 -15.30
C TYR A 139 -20.26 28.79 -15.11
N ASN A 140 -21.43 29.36 -15.46
CA ASN A 140 -22.71 28.69 -15.30
C ASN A 140 -22.78 27.40 -16.13
N SER A 141 -22.30 27.42 -17.38
CA SER A 141 -22.31 26.23 -18.25
C SER A 141 -21.47 25.09 -17.68
N LEU A 142 -20.28 25.40 -17.16
CA LEU A 142 -19.38 24.39 -16.58
C LEU A 142 -19.90 23.85 -15.25
N VAL A 143 -20.39 24.71 -14.35
CA VAL A 143 -20.99 24.27 -13.08
C VAL A 143 -22.16 23.33 -13.35
N SER A 144 -23.11 23.74 -14.19
CA SER A 144 -24.28 22.92 -14.52
C SER A 144 -23.91 21.59 -15.17
N ALA A 145 -22.97 21.59 -16.13
CA ALA A 145 -22.54 20.37 -16.81
C ALA A 145 -21.87 19.36 -15.87
N ILE A 146 -21.03 19.84 -14.94
CA ILE A 146 -20.35 18.98 -13.96
C ILE A 146 -21.36 18.44 -12.94
N VAL A 147 -22.20 19.30 -12.35
CA VAL A 147 -23.17 18.90 -11.32
C VAL A 147 -24.18 17.88 -11.86
N LEU A 148 -24.72 18.12 -13.06
CA LEU A 148 -25.69 17.22 -13.68
C LEU A 148 -25.11 15.83 -13.96
N LYS A 149 -23.81 15.75 -14.26
CA LYS A 149 -23.14 14.51 -14.62
C LYS A 149 -22.49 13.79 -13.44
N ALA A 150 -22.27 14.48 -12.31
CA ALA A 150 -21.64 13.91 -11.12
C ALA A 150 -22.41 12.76 -10.49
N SER A 151 -23.75 12.76 -10.62
CA SER A 151 -24.63 11.69 -10.13
C SER A 151 -24.35 11.27 -8.69
N ASN A 152 -24.22 12.27 -7.82
CA ASN A 152 -23.92 12.13 -6.39
C ASN A 152 -22.56 11.53 -6.05
N ILE A 153 -21.65 11.32 -7.02
CA ILE A 153 -20.32 10.76 -6.80
C ILE A 153 -19.28 11.87 -6.61
N PHE A 154 -18.88 12.09 -5.36
CA PHE A 154 -17.85 13.09 -5.02
C PHE A 154 -16.49 12.82 -5.67
N GLN A 155 -16.04 11.57 -5.69
CA GLN A 155 -14.76 11.22 -6.29
C GLN A 155 -14.71 11.55 -7.79
N TRP A 156 -15.82 11.34 -8.51
CA TRP A 156 -15.95 11.75 -9.90
C TRP A 156 -15.83 13.27 -10.03
N THR A 157 -16.59 13.99 -9.19
CA THR A 157 -16.62 15.46 -9.18
C THR A 157 -15.22 16.06 -8.97
N VAL A 158 -14.47 15.56 -7.99
CA VAL A 158 -13.12 16.05 -7.68
C VAL A 158 -12.17 15.89 -8.88
N LEU A 159 -12.17 14.70 -9.51
CA LEU A 159 -11.31 14.42 -10.66
C LEU A 159 -11.67 15.30 -11.87
N ILE A 160 -12.96 15.49 -12.12
CA ILE A 160 -13.44 16.28 -13.26
C ILE A 160 -13.23 17.77 -13.06
N VAL A 161 -13.46 18.31 -11.87
CA VAL A 161 -13.14 19.70 -11.56
C VAL A 161 -11.64 19.97 -11.75
N SER A 162 -10.78 19.04 -11.32
CA SER A 162 -9.34 19.16 -11.53
C SER A 162 -8.97 19.12 -13.03
N LYS A 163 -9.56 18.19 -13.80
CA LYS A 163 -9.41 18.10 -15.26
C LYS A 163 -9.83 19.40 -15.96
N VAL A 164 -11.03 19.90 -15.66
CA VAL A 164 -11.57 21.14 -16.23
C VAL A 164 -10.68 22.33 -15.87
N THR A 165 -10.21 22.43 -14.63
CA THR A 165 -9.29 23.49 -14.19
C THR A 165 -8.00 23.49 -15.02
N ARG A 166 -7.42 22.32 -15.31
CA ARG A 166 -6.24 22.20 -16.18
C ARG A 166 -6.54 22.58 -17.63
N LEU A 167 -7.68 22.20 -18.18
CA LEU A 167 -8.08 22.56 -19.55
C LEU A 167 -8.27 24.09 -19.68
N LEU A 168 -8.88 24.72 -18.67
CA LEU A 168 -9.02 26.18 -18.60
C LEU A 168 -7.65 26.87 -18.52
N ALA A 169 -6.73 26.39 -17.67
CA ALA A 169 -5.38 26.93 -17.57
C ALA A 169 -4.60 26.83 -18.89
N ARG A 170 -4.85 25.77 -19.67
CA ARG A 170 -4.29 25.56 -21.03
C ARG A 170 -5.05 26.31 -22.13
N LYS A 171 -5.99 27.19 -21.78
CA LYS A 171 -6.79 28.01 -22.70
C LYS A 171 -7.62 27.21 -23.71
N HIS A 172 -8.07 26.01 -23.35
CA HIS A 172 -9.06 25.29 -24.16
C HIS A 172 -10.37 26.09 -24.24
N SER A 173 -11.05 26.00 -25.39
CA SER A 173 -12.34 26.67 -25.59
C SER A 173 -13.43 26.02 -24.74
N LEU A 174 -14.44 26.80 -24.34
CA LEU A 174 -15.61 26.27 -23.60
C LEU A 174 -16.26 25.09 -24.33
N ARG A 175 -16.43 25.20 -25.66
CA ARG A 175 -16.99 24.12 -26.49
C ARG A 175 -16.18 22.83 -26.38
N SER A 176 -14.85 22.91 -26.44
CA SER A 176 -13.98 21.74 -26.30
C SER A 176 -14.08 21.10 -24.92
N ILE A 177 -14.20 21.92 -23.86
CA ILE A 177 -14.33 21.43 -22.48
C ILE A 177 -15.70 20.75 -22.28
N LEU A 178 -16.78 21.34 -22.79
CA LEU A 178 -18.11 20.74 -22.69
C LEU A 178 -18.21 19.42 -23.46
N GLN A 179 -17.60 19.33 -24.64
CA GLN A 179 -17.52 18.09 -25.39
C GLN A 179 -16.74 17.00 -24.63
N ASP A 180 -15.59 17.37 -24.05
CA ASP A 180 -14.80 16.44 -23.22
C ASP A 180 -15.59 15.96 -21.99
N LEU A 181 -16.38 16.83 -21.37
CA LEU A 181 -17.30 16.46 -20.29
C LEU A 181 -18.39 15.51 -20.76
N GLU A 182 -18.94 15.69 -21.96
CA GLU A 182 -19.94 14.80 -22.56
C GLU A 182 -19.38 13.40 -22.84
N GLU A 183 -18.14 13.31 -23.32
CA GLU A 183 -17.44 12.05 -23.61
C GLU A 183 -16.87 11.35 -22.35
N THR A 184 -16.77 12.06 -21.22
CA THR A 184 -16.28 11.52 -19.95
C THR A 184 -17.27 10.49 -19.37
N PRO A 185 -16.87 9.26 -19.03
CA PRO A 185 -17.74 8.29 -18.38
C PRO A 185 -18.16 8.75 -16.98
N GLN A 186 -19.40 8.44 -16.60
CA GLN A 186 -19.92 8.70 -15.27
C GLN A 186 -19.48 7.65 -14.24
N GLU A 187 -19.38 6.39 -14.67
CA GLU A 187 -18.92 5.30 -13.83
C GLU A 187 -17.43 5.44 -13.50
N LEU A 188 -17.07 5.31 -12.21
CA LEU A 188 -15.70 5.54 -11.74
C LEU A 188 -14.67 4.63 -12.41
N TYR A 189 -14.97 3.34 -12.61
CA TYR A 189 -14.03 2.41 -13.23
C TYR A 189 -13.74 2.77 -14.68
N LEU A 190 -14.77 3.13 -15.45
CA LEU A 190 -14.62 3.61 -16.81
C LEU A 190 -13.87 4.94 -16.86
N LEU A 191 -14.10 5.83 -15.89
CA LEU A 191 -13.32 7.07 -15.75
C LEU A 191 -11.84 6.79 -15.47
N TYR A 192 -11.51 5.91 -14.52
CA TYR A 192 -10.12 5.55 -14.23
C TYR A 192 -9.44 4.92 -15.44
N ARG A 193 -10.12 4.01 -16.13
CA ARG A 193 -9.64 3.45 -17.40
C ARG A 193 -9.38 4.52 -18.44
N GLN A 194 -10.30 5.47 -18.63
CA GLN A 194 -10.10 6.58 -19.56
C GLN A 194 -8.89 7.43 -19.18
N ILE A 195 -8.67 7.72 -17.89
CA ILE A 195 -7.50 8.46 -17.39
C ILE A 195 -6.21 7.70 -17.73
N VAL A 196 -6.15 6.41 -17.43
CA VAL A 196 -4.99 5.55 -17.71
C VAL A 196 -4.72 5.47 -19.21
N GLN A 197 -5.73 5.18 -20.03
CA GLN A 197 -5.60 5.08 -21.48
C GLN A 197 -5.15 6.41 -22.10
N THR A 198 -5.71 7.54 -21.65
CA THR A 198 -5.31 8.87 -22.12
C THR A 198 -3.82 9.14 -21.87
N ARG A 199 -3.28 8.68 -20.74
CA ARG A 199 -1.86 8.82 -20.42
C ARG A 199 -0.98 7.84 -21.20
N MET A 200 -1.37 6.58 -21.28
CA MET A 200 -0.55 5.52 -21.88
C MET A 200 -0.56 5.54 -23.42
N GLU A 201 -1.69 5.88 -24.04
CA GLU A 201 -1.88 5.76 -25.50
C GLU A 201 -1.61 7.07 -26.25
N SER A 202 -1.68 8.21 -25.56
CA SER A 202 -1.49 9.51 -26.19
C SER A 202 -0.10 9.65 -26.83
N SER A 203 -0.08 10.16 -28.06
CA SER A 203 1.15 10.47 -28.80
C SER A 203 1.86 11.73 -28.31
N THR A 204 1.20 12.55 -27.47
CA THR A 204 1.78 13.79 -26.94
C THR A 204 2.67 13.56 -25.73
N PHE A 205 2.48 12.45 -25.00
CA PHE A 205 3.37 12.09 -23.88
C PHE A 205 4.59 11.35 -24.39
N LYS A 206 5.77 11.77 -23.91
CA LYS A 206 7.03 11.08 -24.18
C LYS A 206 7.01 9.71 -23.50
N GLN A 207 7.72 8.75 -24.09
CA GLN A 207 7.84 7.40 -23.53
C GLN A 207 8.29 7.42 -22.06
N HIS A 208 9.24 8.31 -21.74
CA HIS A 208 9.70 8.56 -20.38
C HIS A 208 8.57 8.90 -19.38
N ASP A 209 7.64 9.78 -19.76
CA ASP A 209 6.53 10.19 -18.87
C ASP A 209 5.53 9.03 -18.67
N LYS A 210 5.35 8.21 -19.71
CA LYS A 210 4.54 6.99 -19.65
C LYS A 210 5.17 5.94 -18.73
N ASP A 211 6.49 5.79 -18.77
CA ASP A 211 7.20 4.89 -17.88
C ASP A 211 7.11 5.35 -16.41
N ILE A 212 7.28 6.64 -16.13
CA ILE A 212 7.06 7.18 -14.77
C ILE A 212 5.63 6.89 -14.31
N PHE A 213 4.63 7.18 -15.15
CA PHE A 213 3.22 6.91 -14.82
C PHE A 213 3.00 5.43 -14.52
N ARG A 214 3.51 4.54 -15.38
CA ARG A 214 3.41 3.09 -15.22
C ARG A 214 4.04 2.62 -13.91
N TYR A 215 5.30 2.98 -13.64
CA TYR A 215 5.99 2.54 -12.43
C TYR A 215 5.39 3.13 -11.16
N LEU A 216 4.89 4.38 -11.19
CA LEU A 216 4.17 4.97 -10.07
C LEU A 216 2.97 4.10 -9.68
N PHE A 217 2.11 3.74 -10.65
CA PHE A 217 0.95 2.92 -10.34
C PHE A 217 1.31 1.46 -10.04
N GLN A 218 2.33 0.87 -10.67
CA GLN A 218 2.81 -0.46 -10.28
C GLN A 218 3.27 -0.49 -8.82
N TRP A 219 4.10 0.47 -8.40
CA TRP A 219 4.57 0.54 -7.02
C TRP A 219 3.45 0.81 -6.03
N VAL A 220 2.58 1.78 -6.29
CA VAL A 220 1.47 2.09 -5.36
C VAL A 220 0.47 0.92 -5.26
N SER A 221 0.33 0.11 -6.31
CA SER A 221 -0.60 -1.05 -6.31
C SER A 221 -0.02 -2.31 -5.67
N LEU A 222 1.26 -2.61 -5.92
CA LEU A 222 1.85 -3.92 -5.61
C LEU A 222 2.80 -3.88 -4.42
N ALA A 223 3.16 -2.69 -3.94
CA ALA A 223 4.02 -2.55 -2.78
C ALA A 223 3.39 -3.23 -1.55
N LYS A 224 4.22 -3.96 -0.80
CA LYS A 224 3.77 -4.73 0.38
C LYS A 224 3.53 -3.86 1.61
N ARG A 225 3.92 -2.60 1.53
CA ARG A 225 3.51 -1.50 2.43
C ARG A 225 3.51 -0.18 1.64
N PRO A 226 2.78 0.84 2.11
CA PRO A 226 2.93 2.18 1.55
C PRO A 226 4.40 2.61 1.55
N LEU A 227 4.85 3.13 0.40
CA LEU A 227 6.19 3.67 0.23
C LEU A 227 6.22 5.11 0.72
N THR A 228 7.34 5.53 1.29
CA THR A 228 7.60 6.96 1.46
C THR A 228 7.79 7.63 0.10
N VAL A 229 7.59 8.95 0.03
CA VAL A 229 7.88 9.73 -1.19
C VAL A 229 9.29 9.45 -1.72
N ASN A 230 10.28 9.36 -0.83
CA ASN A 230 11.67 9.14 -1.21
C ASN A 230 11.93 7.70 -1.71
N GLU A 231 11.29 6.71 -1.09
CA GLU A 231 11.34 5.32 -1.55
C GLU A 231 10.72 5.15 -2.93
N LEU A 232 9.52 5.70 -3.14
CA LEU A 232 8.82 5.61 -4.41
C LEU A 232 9.63 6.25 -5.54
N TRP A 233 10.12 7.48 -5.33
CA TRP A 233 10.92 8.17 -6.35
C TRP A 233 12.23 7.47 -6.64
N THR A 234 12.91 6.95 -5.62
CA THR A 234 14.10 6.13 -5.80
C THR A 234 13.79 4.89 -6.65
N ALA A 235 12.69 4.19 -6.34
CA ALA A 235 12.29 3.00 -7.06
C ALA A 235 11.93 3.30 -8.54
N ILE A 236 11.19 4.36 -8.81
CA ILE A 236 10.89 4.82 -10.19
C ILE A 236 12.17 5.24 -10.91
N PHE A 237 13.12 5.88 -10.24
CA PHE A 237 14.35 6.36 -10.86
C PHE A 237 15.21 5.23 -11.45
N ILE A 238 15.40 4.16 -10.67
CA ILE A 238 16.22 3.01 -11.06
C ILE A 238 15.65 2.33 -12.31
N THR A 239 14.32 2.40 -12.48
CA THR A 239 13.62 1.76 -13.60
C THR A 239 13.77 2.44 -14.95
N SER A 240 14.12 3.72 -14.96
CA SER A 240 14.22 4.49 -16.20
C SER A 240 15.35 3.91 -17.05
N SER A 241 15.05 3.31 -18.20
CA SER A 241 16.05 2.69 -19.08
C SER A 241 16.91 3.71 -19.84
N ASP A 242 16.48 4.96 -19.86
CA ASP A 242 17.18 6.06 -20.51
C ASP A 242 18.21 6.68 -19.56
N GLN A 243 19.51 6.57 -19.88
CA GLN A 243 20.56 7.24 -19.12
C GLN A 243 20.39 8.76 -19.09
N ARG A 244 19.75 9.36 -20.11
CA ARG A 244 19.48 10.80 -20.16
C ARG A 244 18.33 11.19 -19.25
N GLY A 245 17.25 10.40 -19.22
CA GLY A 245 16.15 10.51 -18.25
C GLY A 245 16.63 10.32 -16.82
N ARG A 246 17.50 9.34 -16.57
CA ARG A 246 18.21 9.16 -15.30
C ARG A 246 19.02 10.42 -14.94
N GLN A 247 19.82 10.98 -15.83
CA GLN A 247 20.59 12.18 -15.48
C GLN A 247 19.69 13.39 -15.18
N GLN A 248 18.68 13.67 -16.02
CA GLN A 248 17.75 14.79 -15.80
C GLN A 248 16.94 14.67 -14.51
N MET A 249 16.61 13.44 -14.10
CA MET A 249 15.88 13.20 -12.85
C MET A 249 16.81 13.25 -11.63
N LEU A 250 18.07 12.84 -11.74
CA LEU A 250 19.09 13.06 -10.69
C LEU A 250 19.27 14.57 -10.45
N ASP A 251 19.34 15.35 -11.54
CA ASP A 251 19.47 16.81 -11.48
C ASP A 251 18.26 17.45 -10.78
N ARG A 252 17.03 16.92 -10.98
CA ARG A 252 15.81 17.34 -10.25
C ARG A 252 15.77 16.88 -8.79
N GLN A 253 16.36 15.73 -8.46
CA GLN A 253 16.45 15.24 -7.08
C GLN A 253 17.48 16.03 -6.25
N LEU A 254 18.50 16.58 -6.91
CA LEU A 254 19.47 17.50 -6.32
C LEU A 254 18.92 18.94 -6.19
N ASP A 255 17.82 19.24 -6.88
CA ASP A 255 17.08 20.49 -6.70
C ASP A 255 16.25 20.41 -5.42
N HIS A 256 16.80 20.99 -4.34
CA HIS A 256 16.18 21.05 -3.02
C HIS A 256 14.80 21.74 -2.99
N ASP A 257 14.43 22.45 -4.06
CA ASP A 257 13.13 23.13 -4.19
C ASP A 257 12.05 22.26 -4.87
N THR A 258 12.36 21.05 -5.34
CA THR A 258 11.36 20.18 -5.98
C THR A 258 10.41 19.59 -4.93
N ASP A 259 9.16 20.06 -4.89
CA ASP A 259 8.12 19.41 -4.11
C ASP A 259 7.62 18.13 -4.81
N TRP A 260 8.23 17.01 -4.46
CA TRP A 260 7.88 15.68 -4.96
C TRP A 260 6.43 15.28 -4.70
N GLN A 261 5.76 15.90 -3.73
CA GLN A 261 4.32 15.71 -3.50
C GLN A 261 3.49 16.25 -4.67
N ASP A 262 3.76 17.48 -5.12
CA ASP A 262 3.08 18.09 -6.25
C ASP A 262 3.35 17.31 -7.54
N VAL A 263 4.57 16.82 -7.72
CA VAL A 263 4.92 15.98 -8.87
C VAL A 263 4.12 14.67 -8.86
N ILE A 264 4.02 13.97 -7.72
CA ILE A 264 3.23 12.74 -7.61
C ILE A 264 1.76 13.01 -7.91
N GLN A 265 1.18 14.08 -7.36
CA GLN A 265 -0.22 14.44 -7.61
C GLN A 265 -0.46 14.75 -9.10
N HIS A 266 0.43 15.52 -9.72
CA HIS A 266 0.31 15.87 -11.13
C HIS A 266 0.48 14.67 -12.08
N VAL A 267 1.47 13.82 -11.84
CA VAL A 267 1.73 12.63 -12.66
C VAL A 267 0.59 11.63 -12.51
N SER A 268 0.12 11.39 -11.28
CA SER A 268 -0.97 10.45 -10.99
C SER A 268 -2.36 10.91 -11.44
N CYS A 269 -2.51 12.15 -11.93
CA CYS A 269 -3.81 12.73 -12.29
C CYS A 269 -4.78 12.80 -11.08
N ASP A 270 -4.25 13.13 -9.91
CA ASP A 270 -5.03 13.22 -8.66
C ASP A 270 -5.63 11.87 -8.20
N LEU A 271 -5.08 10.74 -8.66
CA LEU A 271 -5.47 9.40 -8.21
C LEU A 271 -4.64 8.90 -7.02
N VAL A 272 -3.53 9.57 -6.71
CA VAL A 272 -2.61 9.23 -5.63
C VAL A 272 -2.38 10.46 -4.75
N SER A 273 -2.43 10.27 -3.43
CA SER A 273 -2.17 11.29 -2.42
C SER A 273 -0.90 11.00 -1.64
N VAL A 274 -0.39 12.04 -0.98
CA VAL A 274 0.73 11.95 -0.04
C VAL A 274 0.19 12.31 1.34
N ASN A 275 0.23 11.34 2.24
CA ASN A 275 -0.33 11.44 3.58
C ASN A 275 0.79 11.53 4.61
N GLU A 276 0.71 12.49 5.53
CA GLU A 276 1.67 12.61 6.63
C GLU A 276 1.31 11.66 7.76
N VAL A 277 2.23 10.76 8.08
CA VAL A 277 2.09 9.81 9.18
C VAL A 277 3.18 10.08 10.19
N SER A 278 2.76 10.31 11.43
CA SER A 278 3.68 10.37 12.56
C SER A 278 4.03 8.95 13.00
N ARG A 279 5.27 8.50 12.74
CA ARG A 279 5.76 7.25 13.32
C ARG A 279 6.31 7.52 14.72
N CYS A 280 5.73 6.85 15.71
CA CYS A 280 6.37 6.68 17.00
C CYS A 280 7.32 5.48 16.88
N TYR A 281 8.62 5.72 16.78
CA TYR A 281 9.59 4.66 17.01
C TYR A 281 9.55 4.31 18.50
N ALA A 282 8.70 3.36 18.88
CA ALA A 282 8.97 2.58 20.07
C ALA A 282 10.18 1.69 19.72
N ASP A 283 11.24 1.74 20.53
CA ASP A 283 12.51 0.97 20.40
C ASP A 283 13.76 1.73 19.93
N VAL A 284 13.92 3.00 20.32
CA VAL A 284 15.28 3.52 20.58
C VAL A 284 15.51 3.46 22.09
N PRO A 285 16.37 2.58 22.60
CA PRO A 285 16.79 2.65 23.99
C PRO A 285 17.47 3.98 24.22
N GLU A 286 16.96 4.73 25.19
CA GLU A 286 17.66 5.80 25.88
C GLU A 286 19.08 5.31 26.16
N HIS A 287 20.09 6.01 25.64
CA HIS A 287 21.48 6.12 26.12
C HIS A 287 22.45 6.37 24.95
N SER A 288 22.35 7.54 24.32
CA SER A 288 23.54 8.25 23.81
C SER A 288 23.22 9.72 23.50
N PHE A 289 23.65 10.56 24.44
CA PHE A 289 23.99 11.99 24.36
C PHE A 289 22.90 13.07 24.16
N ASP A 290 22.94 13.99 25.13
CA ASP A 290 22.30 15.29 25.34
C ASP A 290 20.80 15.40 25.71
N PHE A 291 20.64 15.65 27.01
CA PHE A 291 19.47 16.11 27.74
C PHE A 291 19.02 17.50 27.23
N ARG A 292 18.12 17.51 26.24
CA ARG A 292 17.07 18.52 25.95
C ARG A 292 16.76 18.47 24.46
N ASP A 293 15.96 17.49 24.04
CA ASP A 293 14.97 17.78 23.01
C ASP A 293 13.90 16.70 22.99
N SER A 294 12.65 17.17 22.91
CA SER A 294 11.42 16.48 22.56
C SER A 294 11.65 15.18 21.78
N LYS A 295 10.97 14.08 22.14
CA LYS A 295 10.81 12.88 21.29
C LYS A 295 10.63 13.36 19.84
N LYS A 296 11.65 13.23 18.99
CA LYS A 296 11.56 13.67 17.59
C LYS A 296 10.60 12.73 16.88
N GLN A 297 9.33 13.08 16.93
CA GLN A 297 8.29 12.48 16.13
C GLN A 297 8.67 12.75 14.67
N LYS A 298 9.22 11.74 14.01
CA LYS A 298 9.56 11.86 12.60
C LYS A 298 8.26 11.69 11.82
N THR A 299 7.81 12.79 11.22
CA THR A 299 6.70 12.77 10.27
C THR A 299 7.23 12.22 8.95
N GLU A 300 6.63 11.14 8.47
CA GLU A 300 6.93 10.56 7.18
C GLU A 300 5.77 10.80 6.22
N LYS A 301 6.11 11.12 4.97
CA LYS A 301 5.14 11.31 3.89
C LYS A 301 4.99 9.99 3.13
N LEU A 302 3.85 9.33 3.28
CA LEU A 302 3.53 8.06 2.64
C LEU A 302 2.69 8.30 1.38
N VAL A 303 2.95 7.51 0.34
CA VAL A 303 2.24 7.58 -0.94
C VAL A 303 1.19 6.48 -1.01
N GLN A 304 -0.07 6.86 -1.25
CA GLN A 304 -1.21 5.95 -1.27
C GLN A 304 -2.23 6.38 -2.33
N PHE A 305 -3.12 5.47 -2.73
CA PHE A 305 -4.29 5.85 -3.51
C PHE A 305 -5.14 6.87 -2.74
N ILE A 306 -5.69 7.86 -3.46
CA ILE A 306 -6.52 8.90 -2.84
C ILE A 306 -7.85 8.33 -2.30
N HIS A 307 -8.30 7.20 -2.85
CA HIS A 307 -9.58 6.59 -2.51
C HIS A 307 -9.55 5.08 -2.78
N HIS A 308 -10.29 4.29 -1.99
CA HIS A 308 -10.31 2.83 -2.09
C HIS A 308 -10.78 2.34 -3.47
N SER A 309 -11.74 2.99 -4.13
CA SER A 309 -12.16 2.59 -5.49
C SER A 309 -11.05 2.69 -6.54
N VAL A 310 -10.06 3.58 -6.34
CA VAL A 310 -8.88 3.66 -7.21
C VAL A 310 -7.97 2.48 -6.94
N GLN A 311 -7.75 2.16 -5.66
CA GLN A 311 -6.99 0.96 -5.27
C GLN A 311 -7.62 -0.31 -5.83
N GLU A 312 -8.92 -0.47 -5.66
CA GLU A 312 -9.70 -1.60 -6.17
C GLU A 312 -9.56 -1.73 -7.69
N TYR A 313 -9.64 -0.62 -8.43
CA TYR A 313 -9.44 -0.60 -9.87
C TYR A 313 -8.04 -1.11 -10.29
N PHE A 314 -6.98 -0.66 -9.62
CA PHE A 314 -5.63 -1.09 -9.97
C PHE A 314 -5.30 -2.50 -9.50
N VAL A 315 -5.64 -2.85 -8.25
CA VAL A 315 -5.27 -4.12 -7.62
C VAL A 315 -6.11 -5.29 -8.17
N SER A 316 -7.41 -5.09 -8.35
CA SER A 316 -8.36 -6.16 -8.69
C SER A 316 -9.17 -5.88 -9.97
N GLY A 317 -9.35 -4.61 -10.33
CA GLY A 317 -10.21 -4.15 -11.44
C GLY A 317 -9.54 -4.12 -12.82
N GLY A 318 -8.33 -4.66 -12.96
CA GLY A 318 -7.60 -4.71 -14.22
C GLY A 318 -6.77 -3.47 -14.56
N GLY A 319 -6.65 -2.50 -13.65
CA GLY A 319 -5.88 -1.28 -13.89
C GLY A 319 -4.39 -1.53 -14.19
N ILE A 320 -3.77 -2.56 -13.59
CA ILE A 320 -2.40 -2.98 -13.96
C ILE A 320 -2.32 -3.47 -15.42
N VAL A 321 -3.37 -4.09 -15.95
CA VAL A 321 -3.45 -4.50 -17.37
C VAL A 321 -3.53 -3.27 -18.27
N ASP A 322 -4.32 -2.28 -17.85
CA ASP A 322 -4.51 -1.02 -18.57
C ASP A 322 -3.22 -0.16 -18.60
N LEU A 323 -2.24 -0.40 -17.71
CA LEU A 323 -0.88 0.16 -17.79
C LEU A 323 -0.02 -0.44 -18.92
N LYS A 324 -0.58 -1.33 -19.74
CA LYS A 324 -0.05 -1.96 -20.96
C LYS A 324 1.45 -2.28 -20.94
N VAL A 325 1.75 -3.54 -20.60
CA VAL A 325 2.97 -4.24 -21.07
C VAL A 325 2.66 -5.67 -21.55
N PHE A 326 1.63 -6.36 -21.03
CA PHE A 326 1.23 -7.72 -21.45
C PHE A 326 -0.28 -8.00 -21.21
N GLY A 327 -0.82 -9.12 -21.72
CA GLY A 327 -2.22 -9.54 -21.51
C GLY A 327 -2.60 -9.80 -20.04
N SER A 328 -3.91 -9.92 -19.75
CA SER A 328 -4.51 -9.74 -18.41
C SER A 328 -3.82 -10.46 -17.25
N GLU A 329 -3.72 -11.79 -17.27
CA GLU A 329 -3.15 -12.58 -16.16
C GLU A 329 -1.61 -12.49 -16.08
N LYS A 330 -0.97 -12.07 -17.19
CA LYS A 330 0.49 -11.92 -17.27
C LYS A 330 0.94 -10.54 -16.81
N ALA A 331 0.07 -9.53 -16.84
CA ALA A 331 0.44 -8.16 -16.52
C ALA A 331 0.87 -8.00 -15.06
N THR A 332 0.09 -8.50 -14.10
CA THR A 332 0.43 -8.44 -12.67
C THR A 332 1.70 -9.23 -12.36
N ARG A 333 1.81 -10.47 -12.87
CA ARG A 333 3.03 -11.28 -12.68
C ARG A 333 4.27 -10.62 -13.27
N ALA A 334 4.16 -10.02 -14.46
CA ALA A 334 5.27 -9.29 -15.08
C ALA A 334 5.64 -8.04 -14.29
N ALA A 335 4.65 -7.31 -13.76
CA ALA A 335 4.89 -6.15 -12.90
C ALA A 335 5.60 -6.57 -11.61
N GLU A 336 5.15 -7.63 -10.93
CA GLU A 336 5.83 -8.19 -9.74
C GLU A 336 7.27 -8.60 -10.07
N LEU A 337 7.51 -9.22 -11.24
CA LEU A 337 8.86 -9.56 -11.70
C LEU A 337 9.73 -8.31 -11.95
N ASP A 338 9.16 -7.24 -12.52
CA ASP A 338 9.85 -5.95 -12.65
C ASP A 338 10.24 -5.42 -11.26
N LEU A 339 9.35 -5.50 -10.26
CA LEU A 339 9.63 -5.08 -8.88
C LEU A 339 10.76 -5.89 -8.25
N VAL A 340 10.80 -7.21 -8.46
CA VAL A 340 11.91 -8.08 -8.02
C VAL A 340 13.23 -7.58 -8.59
N LYS A 341 13.27 -7.30 -9.90
CA LYS A 341 14.48 -6.83 -10.58
C LYS A 341 14.96 -5.50 -10.02
N ILE A 342 14.05 -4.54 -9.81
CA ILE A 342 14.38 -3.22 -9.27
C ILE A 342 14.96 -3.34 -7.86
N CYS A 343 14.32 -4.12 -6.99
CA CYS A 343 14.82 -4.38 -5.64
C CYS A 343 16.20 -5.05 -5.69
N TYR A 344 16.40 -6.04 -6.55
CA TYR A 344 17.68 -6.74 -6.70
C TYR A 344 18.79 -5.79 -7.16
N ASP A 345 18.56 -5.05 -8.25
CA ASP A 345 19.52 -4.06 -8.78
C ASP A 345 19.86 -3.01 -7.73
N TYR A 346 18.88 -2.54 -6.95
CA TYR A 346 19.09 -1.57 -5.87
C TYR A 346 19.96 -2.14 -4.75
N LEU A 347 19.64 -3.34 -4.26
CA LEU A 347 20.40 -4.03 -3.20
C LEU A 347 21.85 -4.29 -3.58
N LEU A 348 22.18 -4.31 -4.88
CA LEU A 348 23.54 -4.53 -5.37
C LEU A 348 24.33 -3.23 -5.60
N SER A 349 23.64 -2.12 -5.84
CA SER A 349 24.25 -0.85 -6.25
C SER A 349 24.25 0.24 -5.18
N HIS A 350 23.48 0.08 -4.10
CA HIS A 350 23.31 1.10 -3.07
C HIS A 350 23.72 0.61 -1.68
N PRO A 351 24.23 1.49 -0.81
CA PRO A 351 24.56 1.13 0.56
C PRO A 351 23.30 0.89 1.40
N PRO A 352 23.39 0.14 2.52
CA PRO A 352 22.22 -0.15 3.34
C PRO A 352 21.56 1.06 4.02
N THR A 353 22.26 2.19 4.07
CA THR A 353 21.73 3.47 4.58
C THR A 353 20.83 4.19 3.58
N ALA A 354 20.71 3.67 2.35
CA ALA A 354 19.96 4.32 1.29
C ALA A 354 18.43 4.10 1.46
N PRO A 355 17.58 5.07 1.04
CA PRO A 355 16.17 5.15 1.45
C PRO A 355 15.30 3.96 1.07
N PHE A 356 15.63 3.23 0.00
CA PHE A 356 14.84 2.12 -0.54
C PHE A 356 15.42 0.74 -0.19
N PHE A 357 16.52 0.71 0.57
CA PHE A 357 17.28 -0.52 0.78
C PHE A 357 16.53 -1.48 1.69
N GLU A 358 15.97 -0.96 2.79
CA GLU A 358 15.17 -1.75 3.73
C GLU A 358 13.97 -2.38 3.03
N TYR A 359 13.20 -1.57 2.29
CA TYR A 359 12.07 -2.08 1.52
C TYR A 359 12.51 -3.19 0.56
N SER A 360 13.58 -2.95 -0.21
CA SER A 360 14.08 -3.93 -1.17
C SER A 360 14.50 -5.23 -0.49
N LEU A 361 15.20 -5.15 0.65
CA LEU A 361 15.66 -6.33 1.38
C LEU A 361 14.49 -7.14 1.93
N ASP A 362 13.48 -6.47 2.48
CA ASP A 362 12.39 -7.13 3.18
C ASP A 362 11.34 -7.71 2.22
N TYR A 363 11.07 -7.04 1.10
CA TYR A 363 9.91 -7.34 0.26
C TYR A 363 10.25 -7.94 -1.11
N MET A 364 11.52 -7.96 -1.55
CA MET A 364 11.89 -8.52 -2.86
C MET A 364 11.40 -9.96 -3.08
N PHE A 365 11.52 -10.83 -2.08
CA PHE A 365 11.07 -12.21 -2.22
C PHE A 365 9.55 -12.38 -2.05
N MET A 366 8.87 -11.42 -1.41
CA MET A 366 7.40 -11.36 -1.45
C MET A 366 6.88 -10.94 -2.83
N HIS A 367 7.60 -10.04 -3.52
CA HIS A 367 7.34 -9.76 -4.94
C HIS A 367 7.64 -10.99 -5.82
N ALA A 368 8.69 -11.73 -5.52
CA ALA A 368 9.00 -12.98 -6.22
C ALA A 368 7.89 -14.04 -6.05
N LYS A 369 7.27 -14.11 -4.86
CA LYS A 369 6.07 -14.92 -4.62
C LYS A 369 4.92 -14.49 -5.55
N GLY A 370 4.58 -13.20 -5.57
CA GLY A 370 3.53 -12.66 -6.45
C GLY A 370 3.79 -12.88 -7.94
N ALA A 371 5.05 -12.91 -8.36
CA ALA A 371 5.44 -13.25 -9.74
C ALA A 371 5.32 -14.76 -10.05
N GLY A 372 5.41 -15.62 -9.03
CA GLY A 372 5.57 -17.07 -9.14
C GLY A 372 4.29 -17.91 -9.13
N ASP A 373 3.12 -17.33 -8.84
CA ASP A 373 1.82 -18.03 -8.70
C ASP A 373 1.22 -18.55 -10.03
N GLY A 374 2.00 -19.18 -10.90
CA GLY A 374 1.55 -19.78 -12.15
C GLY A 374 2.55 -20.78 -12.75
N GLN A 375 2.05 -21.92 -13.23
CA GLN A 375 2.84 -23.13 -13.55
C GLN A 375 3.82 -23.02 -14.73
N SER A 376 3.86 -21.94 -15.53
CA SER A 376 4.46 -22.02 -16.89
C SER A 376 5.66 -21.13 -17.23
N ARG A 377 6.23 -20.30 -16.35
CA ARG A 377 7.48 -19.54 -16.68
C ARG A 377 8.39 -19.24 -15.48
N GLN A 378 8.76 -20.27 -14.72
CA GLN A 378 9.58 -20.12 -13.52
C GLN A 378 11.08 -19.86 -13.81
N ASP A 379 11.51 -19.99 -15.07
CA ASP A 379 12.80 -19.50 -15.61
C ASP A 379 13.04 -17.99 -15.39
N CYS A 380 11.99 -17.18 -15.36
CA CYS A 380 12.12 -15.73 -15.38
C CYS A 380 12.74 -15.19 -14.08
N LEU A 381 12.38 -15.76 -12.93
CA LEU A 381 12.97 -15.37 -11.64
C LEU A 381 14.44 -15.76 -11.55
N LEU A 382 14.81 -16.97 -12.00
CA LEU A 382 16.21 -17.40 -12.04
C LEU A 382 17.06 -16.49 -12.93
N ARG A 383 16.52 -16.05 -14.08
CA ARG A 383 17.20 -15.09 -14.97
C ARG A 383 17.37 -13.72 -14.33
N VAL A 384 16.32 -13.18 -13.68
CA VAL A 384 16.40 -11.88 -12.97
C VAL A 384 17.43 -11.94 -11.84
N LEU A 385 17.50 -13.06 -11.14
CA LEU A 385 18.45 -13.29 -10.06
C LEU A 385 19.83 -13.80 -10.55
N GLU A 386 20.04 -13.86 -11.87
CA GLU A 386 21.31 -14.29 -12.49
C GLU A 386 21.79 -15.68 -12.00
N TRP A 387 20.88 -16.57 -11.60
CA TRP A 387 21.18 -17.88 -11.04
C TRP A 387 21.13 -18.99 -12.12
N PRO A 388 22.00 -20.02 -12.09
CA PRO A 388 23.05 -20.30 -11.11
C PRO A 388 24.40 -19.64 -11.41
N GLN A 389 24.47 -18.81 -12.45
CA GLN A 389 25.73 -18.19 -12.91
C GLN A 389 26.37 -17.36 -11.79
N ASP A 390 25.54 -16.66 -11.01
CA ASP A 390 25.93 -15.90 -9.84
C ASP A 390 25.16 -16.32 -8.59
N ASN A 391 25.81 -16.21 -7.43
CA ASN A 391 25.16 -16.37 -6.14
C ASN A 391 24.56 -15.02 -5.69
N CYS A 392 23.36 -14.73 -6.17
CA CYS A 392 22.60 -13.51 -5.84
C CYS A 392 22.47 -13.26 -4.33
N VAL A 393 22.17 -14.31 -3.54
CA VAL A 393 22.05 -14.19 -2.07
C VAL A 393 23.38 -13.83 -1.43
N ALA A 394 24.50 -14.38 -1.90
CA ALA A 394 25.83 -14.01 -1.41
C ALA A 394 26.17 -12.54 -1.73
N ARG A 395 25.77 -12.04 -2.90
CA ARG A 395 25.98 -10.64 -3.30
C ARG A 395 25.14 -9.69 -2.43
N ILE A 396 23.86 -10.01 -2.23
CA ILE A 396 22.97 -9.26 -1.32
C ILE A 396 23.57 -9.27 0.10
N TRP A 397 23.97 -10.45 0.61
CA TRP A 397 24.56 -10.57 1.94
C TRP A 397 25.83 -9.73 2.08
N LYS A 398 26.71 -9.73 1.07
CA LYS A 398 27.95 -8.94 1.04
C LYS A 398 27.66 -7.46 1.20
N ASN A 399 26.68 -6.91 0.46
CA ASN A 399 26.38 -5.49 0.52
C ASN A 399 25.66 -5.10 1.83
N ALA A 400 24.69 -5.92 2.24
CA ALA A 400 23.97 -5.70 3.49
C ALA A 400 24.89 -5.81 4.73
N ALA A 401 26.10 -6.40 4.62
CA ALA A 401 27.06 -6.67 5.72
C ALA A 401 27.67 -5.46 6.37
N CYS A 402 27.63 -4.34 5.68
CA CYS A 402 28.39 -3.17 6.05
C CYS A 402 27.69 -2.26 7.07
N LEU A 403 26.56 -2.68 7.67
CA LEU A 403 25.85 -1.89 8.67
C LEU A 403 26.46 -2.04 10.08
N PRO A 404 26.54 -0.95 10.88
CA PRO A 404 26.89 -1.04 12.29
C PRO A 404 25.82 -1.81 13.08
N ALA A 405 26.27 -2.67 14.01
CA ALA A 405 25.37 -3.29 14.98
C ALA A 405 24.83 -2.22 15.95
N GLY A 406 23.52 -2.26 16.24
CA GLY A 406 22.88 -1.32 17.17
C GLY A 406 21.48 -1.76 17.62
N PRO A 407 20.94 -1.21 18.72
CA PRO A 407 19.67 -1.66 19.28
C PRO A 407 18.48 -1.46 18.34
N ALA A 408 18.44 -0.33 17.61
CA ALA A 408 17.45 -0.04 16.58
C ALA A 408 17.56 -0.99 15.37
N HIS A 409 18.64 -1.76 15.28
CA HIS A 409 18.90 -2.71 14.19
C HIS A 409 18.63 -4.17 14.57
N ARG A 410 18.16 -4.50 15.79
CA ARG A 410 17.90 -5.92 16.16
C ARG A 410 16.87 -6.61 15.27
N VAL A 411 15.76 -5.93 14.97
CA VAL A 411 14.75 -6.44 14.02
C VAL A 411 15.37 -6.63 12.64
N TRP A 412 16.23 -5.69 12.24
CA TRP A 412 16.95 -5.70 10.97
C TRP A 412 18.00 -6.82 10.89
N GLU A 413 18.70 -7.12 11.99
CA GLU A 413 19.66 -8.22 12.10
C GLU A 413 18.95 -9.57 11.93
N GLU A 414 17.74 -9.71 12.47
CA GLU A 414 16.93 -10.91 12.29
C GLU A 414 16.41 -11.06 10.87
N ARG A 415 15.87 -9.99 10.26
CA ARG A 415 15.42 -10.00 8.85
C ARG A 415 16.55 -10.36 7.89
N ARG A 416 17.73 -9.79 8.13
CA ARG A 416 18.92 -10.05 7.32
C ARG A 416 19.55 -11.42 7.56
N ALA A 417 19.30 -12.06 8.69
CA ALA A 417 19.87 -13.37 9.01
C ALA A 417 19.50 -14.46 7.99
N ILE A 418 18.35 -14.34 7.31
CA ILE A 418 17.91 -15.26 6.26
C ILE A 418 18.94 -15.34 5.12
N TYR A 419 19.60 -14.22 4.80
CA TYR A 419 20.61 -14.11 3.74
C TYR A 419 21.99 -14.66 4.14
N LYS A 420 22.25 -14.94 5.44
CA LYS A 420 23.52 -15.54 5.91
C LYS A 420 23.80 -16.90 5.29
N SER A 421 22.74 -17.63 4.94
CA SER A 421 22.80 -18.93 4.28
C SER A 421 23.54 -18.86 2.94
N LYS A 422 23.54 -17.70 2.27
CA LYS A 422 24.04 -17.51 0.90
C LYS A 422 23.44 -18.53 -0.08
N SER A 423 22.24 -19.02 0.23
CA SER A 423 21.57 -20.08 -0.52
C SER A 423 20.20 -19.58 -0.97
N LEU A 424 20.03 -19.49 -2.28
CA LEU A 424 18.75 -19.07 -2.86
C LEU A 424 17.60 -20.01 -2.46
N LEU A 425 17.88 -21.31 -2.33
CA LEU A 425 16.90 -22.30 -1.86
C LEU A 425 16.41 -21.99 -0.44
N HIS A 426 17.31 -21.62 0.47
CA HIS A 426 16.96 -21.29 1.85
C HIS A 426 16.14 -20.00 1.93
N VAL A 427 16.49 -19.00 1.12
CA VAL A 427 15.74 -17.73 1.09
C VAL A 427 14.36 -17.94 0.46
N ALA A 428 14.28 -18.62 -0.69
CA ALA A 428 13.02 -18.94 -1.35
C ALA A 428 12.07 -19.72 -0.43
N ALA A 429 12.60 -20.67 0.34
CA ALA A 429 11.83 -21.43 1.32
C ALA A 429 11.34 -20.56 2.49
N ALA A 430 12.16 -19.63 2.99
CA ALA A 430 11.80 -18.74 4.09
C ALA A 430 10.70 -17.73 3.71
N TYR A 431 10.59 -17.38 2.43
CA TYR A 431 9.60 -16.42 1.91
C TYR A 431 8.40 -17.09 1.20
N ASP A 432 8.29 -18.42 1.29
CA ASP A 432 7.21 -19.19 0.65
C ASP A 432 7.09 -18.92 -0.86
N VAL A 433 8.19 -19.13 -1.60
CA VAL A 433 8.23 -18.97 -3.07
C VAL A 433 8.32 -20.35 -3.73
N PRO A 434 7.24 -21.15 -3.74
CA PRO A 434 7.28 -22.56 -4.14
C PRO A 434 7.75 -22.76 -5.58
N GLY A 435 7.34 -21.89 -6.51
CA GLY A 435 7.79 -21.96 -7.90
C GLY A 435 9.30 -21.76 -8.07
N LEU A 436 9.91 -20.90 -7.26
CA LEU A 436 11.36 -20.71 -7.26
C LEU A 436 12.08 -21.90 -6.62
N VAL A 437 11.53 -22.46 -5.53
CA VAL A 437 12.06 -23.67 -4.90
C VAL A 437 12.07 -24.84 -5.90
N GLY A 438 10.95 -25.10 -6.58
CA GLY A 438 10.84 -26.13 -7.61
C GLY A 438 11.88 -25.95 -8.72
N SER A 439 11.98 -24.74 -9.28
CA SER A 439 12.95 -24.44 -10.35
C SER A 439 14.41 -24.67 -9.94
N ILE A 440 14.77 -24.36 -8.69
CA ILE A 440 16.13 -24.59 -8.17
C ILE A 440 16.41 -26.09 -8.05
N LEU A 441 15.46 -26.87 -7.53
CA LEU A 441 15.61 -28.32 -7.36
C LEU A 441 15.67 -29.05 -8.72
N GLU A 442 14.88 -28.62 -9.71
CA GLU A 442 14.93 -29.16 -11.07
C GLU A 442 16.25 -28.81 -11.78
N SER A 443 16.72 -27.57 -11.62
CA SER A 443 17.94 -27.08 -12.29
C SER A 443 19.24 -27.54 -11.63
N SER A 444 19.19 -28.04 -10.39
CA SER A 444 20.36 -28.49 -9.64
C SER A 444 20.07 -29.82 -8.93
N PRO A 445 20.34 -30.96 -9.57
CA PRO A 445 20.10 -32.30 -9.00
C PRO A 445 20.87 -32.59 -7.71
N MET A 446 21.93 -31.83 -7.43
CA MET A 446 22.73 -31.91 -6.20
C MET A 446 22.17 -31.05 -5.06
N SER A 447 21.22 -30.15 -5.35
CA SER A 447 20.55 -29.33 -4.34
C SER A 447 19.44 -30.14 -3.68
N SER A 448 19.43 -30.17 -2.35
CA SER A 448 18.39 -30.84 -1.56
C SER A 448 17.75 -29.86 -0.60
N ILE A 449 16.44 -29.98 -0.37
CA ILE A 449 15.74 -29.20 0.67
C ILE A 449 16.29 -29.49 2.09
N ASN A 450 16.97 -30.63 2.24
CA ASN A 450 17.66 -31.05 3.46
C ASN A 450 19.10 -30.54 3.55
N SER A 451 19.63 -29.90 2.50
CA SER A 451 20.94 -29.26 2.56
C SER A 451 20.95 -28.21 3.65
N VAL A 452 22.00 -28.22 4.47
CA VAL A 452 22.12 -27.32 5.63
C VAL A 452 23.03 -26.15 5.27
N ALA A 453 22.52 -24.93 5.40
CA ALA A 453 23.31 -23.71 5.33
C ALA A 453 23.13 -22.89 6.62
N SER A 454 24.24 -22.43 7.20
CA SER A 454 24.23 -21.70 8.48
C SER A 454 23.50 -22.44 9.62
N GLY A 455 23.59 -23.78 9.64
CA GLY A 455 23.04 -24.62 10.71
C GLY A 455 21.54 -24.94 10.59
N LYS A 456 20.87 -24.53 9.52
CA LYS A 456 19.46 -24.86 9.24
C LYS A 456 19.32 -25.40 7.83
N SER A 457 18.35 -26.28 7.58
CA SER A 457 17.96 -26.62 6.21
C SER A 457 16.88 -25.67 5.70
N ALA A 458 16.62 -25.69 4.38
CA ALA A 458 15.51 -24.93 3.78
C ALA A 458 14.16 -25.32 4.42
N LEU A 459 13.96 -26.61 4.70
CA LEU A 459 12.76 -27.10 5.39
C LEU A 459 12.63 -26.55 6.82
N HIS A 460 13.73 -26.50 7.56
CA HIS A 460 13.73 -25.93 8.91
C HIS A 460 13.36 -24.45 8.91
N LEU A 461 13.79 -23.70 7.88
CA LEU A 461 13.41 -22.29 7.73
C LEU A 461 11.94 -22.15 7.38
N ALA A 462 11.42 -22.93 6.43
CA ALA A 462 10.00 -22.93 6.09
C ALA A 462 9.11 -23.19 7.31
N ALA A 463 9.43 -24.24 8.07
CA ALA A 463 8.71 -24.58 9.30
C ALA A 463 8.80 -23.47 10.37
N GLN A 464 9.95 -22.79 10.48
CA GLN A 464 10.12 -21.67 11.42
C GLN A 464 9.20 -20.48 11.11
N PHE A 465 8.80 -20.31 9.84
CA PHE A 465 7.89 -19.25 9.41
C PHE A 465 6.44 -19.76 9.24
N GLY A 466 6.13 -20.97 9.70
CA GLY A 466 4.78 -21.54 9.63
C GLY A 466 4.33 -21.90 8.21
N ILE A 467 5.28 -22.06 7.28
CA ILE A 467 4.98 -22.33 5.87
C ILE A 467 4.80 -23.85 5.68
N PRO A 468 3.68 -24.30 5.09
CA PRO A 468 3.47 -25.72 4.80
C PRO A 468 4.50 -26.22 3.77
N VAL A 469 4.90 -27.49 3.92
CA VAL A 469 5.91 -28.11 3.05
C VAL A 469 5.28 -28.44 1.70
N TRP A 470 5.86 -27.90 0.62
CA TRP A 470 5.46 -28.10 -0.78
C TRP A 470 5.84 -29.47 -1.35
#